data_AF-A0A353F1U1-F1
#
_entry.id   AF-A0A353F1U1-F1
#
_cell.length_a   1.000
_cell.length_b   1.000
_cell.length_c   1.000
_cell.angle_alpha   90.00
_cell.angle_beta   90.00
_cell.angle_gamma   90.00
#
_symmetry.space_group_name_H-M   'P 1'
#
loop_
_entity.id
_entity.type
_entity.pdbx_description
1 polymer ?
#
loop_
_entity_poly.entity_id
_entity_poly.type
_entity_poly.pdbx_seq_one_letter_code
_entity_poly.pdbx_strand_id
1 'polypeptide(L)'
;MKILIFLLTIANALALPSFEEACEVLGSRETNRREVLTNEIWSAGREAIPLLQKLAEEENPEVFRRALFVLQRIRMGLEPDSPAELLKLAEAVNLATPEFRASRLAGLLDYSQGIKVALVFLEGWAADPRMPLEQVFKLSELVTRVVLERRSSWKIFLSTDLSSRCRGALIAALSWQDHPIKLQMITNLASKQTKEVYEMAITCPDRIASEAYLAMARIATVHGDIPLALQILASGLQQDSSPNFARA
;
A
#
# COMPACT_ATOMS: atom_id res chain seq x y z
N MET A 1 -7.54 -45.24 -23.96
CA MET A 1 -6.44 -44.26 -23.78
C MET A 1 -6.97 -42.84 -23.94
N LYS A 2 -7.67 -42.30 -22.93
CA LYS A 2 -8.33 -40.98 -22.98
C LYS A 2 -8.00 -40.09 -21.78
N ILE A 3 -6.88 -40.36 -21.10
CA ILE A 3 -6.52 -39.71 -19.82
C ILE A 3 -5.19 -38.91 -19.93
N LEU A 4 -4.58 -38.81 -21.11
CA LEU A 4 -3.27 -38.16 -21.27
C LEU A 4 -3.27 -36.77 -21.94
N ILE A 5 -4.43 -36.11 -22.11
CA ILE A 5 -4.51 -34.79 -22.78
C ILE A 5 -4.92 -33.66 -21.81
N PHE A 6 -5.21 -33.96 -20.54
CA PHE A 6 -5.71 -32.93 -19.59
C PHE A 6 -4.64 -32.31 -18.68
N LEU A 7 -3.34 -32.57 -18.91
CA LEU A 7 -2.25 -32.13 -18.02
C LEU A 7 -1.31 -31.06 -18.61
N LEU A 8 -1.61 -30.50 -19.77
CA LEU A 8 -0.73 -29.54 -20.46
C LEU A 8 -1.13 -28.06 -20.34
N THR A 9 -2.16 -27.70 -19.56
CA THR A 9 -2.67 -26.32 -19.49
C THR A 9 -2.49 -25.59 -18.16
N ILE A 10 -1.79 -26.15 -17.16
CA ILE A 10 -1.68 -25.51 -15.83
C ILE A 10 -0.25 -25.05 -15.48
N ALA A 11 0.72 -25.13 -16.41
CA ALA A 11 2.13 -24.92 -16.07
C ALA A 11 2.70 -23.50 -16.34
N ASN A 12 1.92 -22.52 -16.82
CA ASN A 12 2.42 -21.17 -17.11
C ASN A 12 1.83 -20.03 -16.25
N ALA A 13 1.07 -20.34 -15.20
CA ALA A 13 0.35 -19.36 -14.37
C ALA A 13 1.23 -18.42 -13.51
N LEU A 14 2.54 -18.31 -13.77
CA LEU A 14 3.47 -17.52 -12.95
C LEU A 14 4.33 -16.52 -13.75
N ALA A 15 4.33 -16.55 -15.08
CA ALA A 15 5.07 -15.59 -15.88
C ALA A 15 4.09 -14.72 -16.66
N LEU A 16 4.27 -13.39 -16.57
CA LEU A 16 3.58 -12.46 -17.45
C LEU A 16 3.85 -12.84 -18.92
N PRO A 17 2.86 -12.68 -19.81
CA PRO A 17 3.05 -12.94 -21.24
C PRO A 17 4.14 -12.01 -21.81
N SER A 18 4.75 -12.42 -22.92
CA SER A 18 5.62 -11.50 -23.65
C SER A 18 4.81 -10.33 -24.21
N PHE A 19 5.49 -9.24 -24.55
CA PHE A 19 4.84 -8.09 -25.16
C PHE A 19 4.16 -8.47 -26.48
N GLU A 20 4.84 -9.26 -27.31
CA GLU A 20 4.36 -9.70 -28.62
C GLU A 20 3.12 -10.60 -28.48
N GLU A 21 3.14 -11.55 -27.53
CA GLU A 21 2.00 -12.41 -27.23
C GLU A 21 0.80 -11.58 -26.75
N ALA A 22 1.04 -10.62 -25.86
CA ALA A 22 -0.02 -9.74 -25.36
C ALA A 22 -0.63 -8.90 -26.48
N CYS A 23 0.17 -8.32 -27.39
CA CYS A 23 -0.34 -7.60 -28.55
C CYS A 23 -1.18 -8.49 -29.48
N GLU A 24 -0.69 -9.70 -29.79
CA GLU A 24 -1.41 -10.67 -30.64
C GLU A 24 -2.77 -11.01 -30.03
N VAL A 25 -2.78 -11.46 -28.78
CA VAL A 25 -3.98 -11.96 -28.14
C VAL A 25 -4.98 -10.83 -27.88
N LEU A 26 -4.55 -9.72 -27.28
CA LEU A 26 -5.43 -8.60 -26.95
C LEU A 26 -5.99 -7.89 -28.19
N GLY A 27 -5.26 -7.93 -29.31
CA GLY A 27 -5.73 -7.41 -30.60
C GLY A 27 -6.57 -8.40 -31.42
N SER A 28 -6.64 -9.66 -31.01
CA SER A 28 -7.35 -10.72 -31.74
C SER A 28 -8.87 -10.54 -31.72
N ARG A 29 -9.60 -11.24 -32.60
CA ARG A 29 -11.07 -11.29 -32.58
C ARG A 29 -11.63 -12.28 -31.54
N GLU A 30 -10.81 -13.13 -30.94
CA GLU A 30 -11.23 -14.17 -29.99
C GLU A 30 -11.51 -13.61 -28.59
N THR A 31 -12.77 -13.30 -28.30
CA THR A 31 -13.18 -12.66 -27.03
C THR A 31 -12.76 -13.44 -25.79
N ASN A 32 -12.98 -14.76 -25.76
CA ASN A 32 -12.62 -15.57 -24.58
C ASN A 32 -11.11 -15.54 -24.32
N ARG A 33 -10.28 -15.64 -25.36
CA ARG A 33 -8.82 -15.62 -25.22
C ARG A 33 -8.34 -14.25 -24.73
N ARG A 34 -8.94 -13.15 -25.20
CA ARG A 34 -8.69 -11.79 -24.70
C ARG A 34 -9.02 -11.64 -23.22
N GLU A 35 -10.19 -12.10 -22.80
CA GLU A 35 -10.66 -11.95 -21.42
C GLU A 35 -9.80 -12.75 -20.44
N VAL A 36 -9.44 -13.99 -20.80
CA VAL A 36 -8.52 -14.81 -20.00
C VAL A 36 -7.18 -14.09 -19.81
N LEU A 37 -6.55 -13.64 -20.91
CA LEU A 37 -5.26 -12.96 -20.81
C LEU A 37 -5.36 -11.63 -20.06
N THR A 38 -6.46 -10.88 -20.24
CA THR A 38 -6.70 -9.63 -19.50
C THR A 38 -6.73 -9.90 -17.99
N ASN A 39 -7.42 -10.96 -17.55
CA ASN A 39 -7.50 -11.33 -16.15
C ASN A 39 -6.17 -11.88 -15.60
N GLU A 40 -5.40 -12.61 -16.40
CA GLU A 40 -4.06 -13.09 -16.01
C GLU A 40 -3.11 -11.91 -15.78
N ILE A 41 -3.04 -10.97 -16.73
CA ILE A 41 -2.23 -9.75 -16.60
C ILE A 41 -2.70 -8.92 -15.39
N TRP A 42 -4.01 -8.78 -15.18
CA TRP A 42 -4.53 -8.02 -14.04
C TRP A 42 -4.22 -8.70 -12.70
N SER A 43 -4.33 -10.03 -12.63
CA SER A 43 -4.05 -10.81 -11.41
C SER A 43 -2.58 -10.70 -10.96
N ALA A 44 -1.65 -10.47 -11.89
CA ALA A 44 -0.25 -10.19 -11.58
C ALA A 44 -0.03 -8.82 -10.88
N GLY A 45 -1.05 -7.96 -10.83
CA GLY A 45 -1.04 -6.74 -10.04
C GLY A 45 0.10 -5.79 -10.43
N ARG A 46 0.88 -5.31 -9.45
CA ARG A 46 1.92 -4.29 -9.71
C ARG A 46 3.01 -4.77 -10.67
N GLU A 47 3.27 -6.07 -10.74
CA GLU A 47 4.29 -6.64 -11.64
C GLU A 47 3.91 -6.46 -13.12
N ALA A 48 2.62 -6.35 -13.43
CA ALA A 48 2.12 -6.13 -14.78
C ALA A 48 2.27 -4.68 -15.28
N ILE A 49 2.56 -3.72 -14.39
CA ILE A 49 2.58 -2.29 -14.74
C ILE A 49 3.52 -1.98 -15.92
N PRO A 50 4.78 -2.46 -15.96
CA PRO A 50 5.67 -2.16 -17.08
C PRO A 50 5.17 -2.69 -18.43
N LEU A 51 4.58 -3.89 -18.45
CA LEU A 51 3.98 -4.47 -19.65
C LEU A 51 2.78 -3.63 -20.11
N LEU A 52 1.87 -3.31 -19.18
CA LEU A 52 0.67 -2.52 -19.47
C LEU A 52 0.99 -1.09 -19.92
N GLN A 53 2.06 -0.49 -19.42
CA GLN A 53 2.53 0.81 -19.91
C GLN A 53 2.94 0.75 -21.37
N LYS A 54 3.73 -0.25 -21.77
CA LYS A 54 4.11 -0.46 -23.18
C LYS A 54 2.89 -0.73 -24.06
N LEU A 55 1.98 -1.60 -23.62
CA LEU A 55 0.75 -1.90 -24.36
C LEU A 55 -0.19 -0.70 -24.49
N ALA A 56 -0.14 0.24 -23.55
CA ALA A 56 -0.88 1.50 -23.60
C ALA A 56 -0.27 2.54 -24.55
N GLU A 57 0.80 2.20 -25.26
CA GLU A 57 1.40 3.02 -26.33
C GLU A 57 1.13 2.45 -27.73
N GLU A 58 0.50 1.27 -27.82
CA GLU A 58 0.22 0.58 -29.08
C GLU A 58 -0.81 1.32 -29.95
N GLU A 59 -0.60 1.29 -31.27
CA GLU A 59 -1.53 1.89 -32.24
C GLU A 59 -2.86 1.15 -32.33
N ASN A 60 -2.89 -0.15 -32.04
CA ASN A 60 -4.12 -0.94 -32.05
C ASN A 60 -5.09 -0.43 -30.96
N PRO A 61 -6.25 0.15 -31.32
CA PRO A 61 -7.15 0.76 -30.34
C PRO A 61 -7.72 -0.22 -29.31
N GLU A 62 -7.82 -1.51 -29.63
CA GLU A 62 -8.30 -2.52 -28.68
C GLU A 62 -7.25 -2.86 -27.63
N VAL A 63 -5.99 -3.04 -28.05
CA VAL A 63 -4.85 -3.29 -27.15
C VAL A 63 -4.67 -2.09 -26.22
N PHE A 64 -4.61 -0.88 -26.78
CA PHE A 64 -4.50 0.38 -26.05
C PHE A 64 -5.58 0.51 -24.96
N ARG A 65 -6.86 0.36 -25.33
CA ARG A 65 -7.99 0.55 -24.40
C ARG A 65 -7.98 -0.47 -23.27
N ARG A 66 -7.65 -1.73 -23.55
CA ARG A 66 -7.56 -2.79 -22.53
C ARG A 66 -6.39 -2.58 -21.58
N ALA A 67 -5.23 -2.25 -22.13
CA ALA A 67 -4.05 -1.94 -21.34
C ALA A 67 -4.32 -0.79 -20.37
N LEU A 68 -4.91 0.32 -20.85
CA LEU A 68 -5.30 1.43 -20.00
C LEU A 68 -6.34 1.05 -18.95
N PHE A 69 -7.36 0.27 -19.33
CA PHE A 69 -8.41 -0.18 -18.42
C PHE A 69 -7.84 -0.94 -17.21
N VAL A 70 -6.92 -1.87 -17.47
CA VAL A 70 -6.27 -2.68 -16.42
C VAL A 70 -5.26 -1.85 -15.64
N LEU A 71 -4.44 -1.06 -16.33
CA LEU A 71 -3.42 -0.20 -15.72
C LEU A 71 -4.01 0.77 -14.69
N GLN A 72 -5.12 1.43 -15.04
CA GLN A 72 -5.80 2.36 -14.14
C GLN A 72 -6.29 1.65 -12.86
N ARG A 73 -6.83 0.44 -12.98
CA ARG A 73 -7.37 -0.34 -11.86
C ARG A 73 -6.28 -0.85 -10.93
N ILE A 74 -5.19 -1.38 -11.50
CA ILE A 74 -4.02 -1.79 -10.72
C ILE A 74 -3.43 -0.61 -9.95
N ARG A 75 -3.34 0.58 -10.58
CA ARG A 75 -2.84 1.80 -9.92
C ARG A 75 -3.73 2.26 -8.76
N MET A 76 -5.02 1.96 -8.79
CA MET A 76 -5.94 2.19 -7.67
C MET A 76 -5.94 1.05 -6.65
N GLY A 77 -5.23 -0.05 -6.88
CA GLY A 77 -5.19 -1.21 -5.98
C GLY A 77 -6.38 -2.17 -6.12
N LEU A 78 -7.14 -2.08 -7.23
CA LEU A 78 -8.27 -2.94 -7.53
C LEU A 78 -7.82 -4.28 -8.13
N GLU A 79 -8.53 -5.33 -7.77
CA GLU A 79 -8.39 -6.71 -8.25
C GLU A 79 -9.46 -7.04 -9.31
N PRO A 80 -9.27 -8.08 -10.13
CA PRO A 80 -10.23 -8.47 -11.17
C PRO A 80 -11.66 -8.70 -10.66
N ASP A 81 -11.80 -9.21 -9.44
CA ASP A 81 -13.06 -9.50 -8.76
C ASP A 81 -13.56 -8.35 -7.87
N SER A 82 -12.88 -7.19 -7.90
CA SER A 82 -13.30 -6.02 -7.13
C SER A 82 -14.72 -5.57 -7.51
N PRO A 83 -15.62 -5.39 -6.52
CA PRO A 83 -16.99 -4.99 -6.78
C PRO A 83 -17.10 -3.63 -7.49
N ALA A 84 -18.13 -3.46 -8.32
CA ALA A 84 -18.39 -2.21 -9.03
C ALA A 84 -18.56 -0.99 -8.09
N GLU A 85 -19.09 -1.22 -6.89
CA GLU A 85 -19.18 -0.19 -5.84
C GLU A 85 -17.79 0.31 -5.41
N LEU A 86 -16.85 -0.61 -5.20
CA LEU A 86 -15.47 -0.29 -4.82
C LEU A 86 -14.74 0.48 -5.92
N LEU A 87 -14.99 0.13 -7.20
CA LEU A 87 -14.48 0.87 -8.34
C LEU A 87 -14.94 2.33 -8.32
N LYS A 88 -16.25 2.57 -8.12
CA LYS A 88 -16.80 3.95 -8.06
C LYS A 88 -16.16 4.75 -6.92
N LEU A 89 -15.97 4.13 -5.74
CA LEU A 89 -15.33 4.77 -4.60
C LEU A 89 -13.85 5.08 -4.90
N ALA A 90 -13.12 4.14 -5.51
CA ALA A 90 -11.73 4.34 -5.89
C ALA A 90 -11.57 5.45 -6.94
N GLU A 91 -12.44 5.49 -7.96
CA GLU A 91 -12.46 6.56 -8.95
C GLU A 91 -12.74 7.92 -8.32
N ALA A 92 -13.67 7.99 -7.35
CA ALA A 92 -13.97 9.22 -6.63
C ALA A 92 -12.78 9.71 -5.78
N VAL A 93 -11.97 8.81 -5.23
CA VAL A 93 -10.72 9.16 -4.53
C VAL A 93 -9.64 9.61 -5.53
N ASN A 94 -9.48 8.90 -6.64
CA ASN A 94 -8.49 9.21 -7.67
C ASN A 94 -8.69 10.61 -8.27
N LEU A 95 -9.95 11.01 -8.46
CA LEU A 95 -10.32 12.31 -9.01
C LEU A 95 -10.39 13.44 -7.96
N ALA A 96 -10.17 13.12 -6.67
CA ALA A 96 -10.30 14.11 -5.61
C ALA A 96 -9.16 15.14 -5.64
N THR A 97 -9.52 16.43 -5.63
CA THR A 97 -8.57 17.50 -5.32
C THR A 97 -8.09 17.38 -3.87
N PRO A 98 -6.93 17.94 -3.50
CA PRO A 98 -6.36 17.79 -2.15
C PRO A 98 -7.34 18.05 -1.01
N GLU A 99 -8.22 19.03 -1.16
CA GLU A 99 -9.21 19.46 -0.17
C GLU A 99 -10.29 18.39 0.08
N PHE A 100 -10.60 17.56 -0.92
CA PHE A 100 -11.62 16.51 -0.84
C PHE A 100 -11.05 15.11 -0.60
N ARG A 101 -9.72 14.93 -0.61
CA ARG A 101 -9.11 13.60 -0.41
C ARG A 101 -9.55 12.95 0.89
N ALA A 102 -9.59 13.70 1.99
CA ALA A 102 -10.00 13.17 3.29
C ALA A 102 -11.43 12.62 3.29
N SER A 103 -12.40 13.37 2.73
CA SER A 103 -13.80 12.94 2.71
C SER A 103 -14.04 11.78 1.74
N ARG A 104 -13.38 11.77 0.57
CA ARG A 104 -13.47 10.66 -0.38
C ARG A 104 -12.79 9.40 0.16
N LEU A 105 -11.64 9.54 0.81
CA LEU A 105 -10.95 8.44 1.46
C LEU A 105 -11.80 7.85 2.60
N ALA A 106 -12.47 8.70 3.40
CA ALA A 106 -13.39 8.23 4.43
C ALA A 106 -14.52 7.38 3.84
N GLY A 107 -15.16 7.84 2.76
CA GLY A 107 -16.20 7.05 2.08
C GLY A 107 -15.69 5.73 1.51
N LEU A 108 -14.44 5.69 1.01
CA LEU A 108 -13.79 4.44 0.61
C LEU A 108 -13.56 3.52 1.81
N LEU A 109 -13.10 4.07 2.93
CA LEU A 109 -12.84 3.32 4.16
C LEU A 109 -14.11 2.77 4.81
N ASP A 110 -15.28 3.38 4.58
CA ASP A 110 -16.56 2.83 5.02
C ASP A 110 -16.88 1.49 4.33
N TYR A 111 -16.35 1.26 3.14
CA TYR A 111 -16.47 -0.01 2.44
C TYR A 111 -15.53 -1.08 3.02
N SER A 112 -16.04 -2.29 3.28
CA SER A 112 -15.29 -3.35 3.98
C SER A 112 -13.98 -3.75 3.30
N GLN A 113 -13.95 -3.74 1.96
CA GLN A 113 -12.76 -4.05 1.15
C GLN A 113 -11.91 -2.81 0.82
N GLY A 114 -12.33 -1.61 1.25
CA GLY A 114 -11.71 -0.34 0.87
C GLY A 114 -10.31 -0.10 1.44
N ILE A 115 -9.91 -0.81 2.50
CA ILE A 115 -8.62 -0.60 3.17
C ILE A 115 -7.42 -0.80 2.25
N LYS A 116 -7.45 -1.86 1.42
CA LYS A 116 -6.33 -2.13 0.49
C LYS A 116 -6.16 -0.96 -0.50
N VAL A 117 -7.26 -0.52 -1.08
CA VAL A 117 -7.32 0.61 -2.03
C VAL A 117 -6.90 1.92 -1.33
N ALA A 118 -7.37 2.16 -0.11
CA ALA A 118 -7.00 3.33 0.69
C ALA A 118 -5.50 3.39 0.98
N LEU A 119 -4.87 2.25 1.31
CA LEU A 119 -3.43 2.17 1.52
C LEU A 119 -2.64 2.42 0.24
N VAL A 120 -3.13 1.97 -0.92
CA VAL A 120 -2.51 2.27 -2.22
C VAL A 120 -2.56 3.76 -2.54
N PHE A 121 -3.69 4.43 -2.30
CA PHE A 121 -3.78 5.88 -2.46
C PHE A 121 -2.87 6.62 -1.48
N LEU A 122 -2.88 6.23 -0.20
CA LEU A 122 -2.02 6.83 0.81
C LEU A 122 -0.54 6.68 0.45
N GLU A 123 -0.12 5.51 -0.03
CA GLU A 123 1.24 5.27 -0.51
C GLU A 123 1.58 6.17 -1.70
N GLY A 124 0.71 6.24 -2.73
CA GLY A 124 0.96 7.08 -3.90
C GLY A 124 1.08 8.56 -3.55
N TRP A 125 0.27 9.02 -2.59
CA TRP A 125 0.33 10.38 -2.05
C TRP A 125 1.55 10.63 -1.19
N ALA A 126 1.95 9.68 -0.35
CA ALA A 126 3.15 9.75 0.45
C ALA A 126 4.43 9.76 -0.41
N ALA A 127 4.41 9.02 -1.53
CA ALA A 127 5.51 8.95 -2.48
C ALA A 127 5.71 10.22 -3.31
N ASP A 128 4.68 11.10 -3.45
CA ASP A 128 4.83 12.40 -4.12
C ASP A 128 5.55 13.40 -3.18
N PRO A 129 6.79 13.82 -3.47
CA PRO A 129 7.53 14.72 -2.59
C PRO A 129 6.87 16.10 -2.44
N ARG A 130 6.00 16.48 -3.38
CA ARG A 130 5.28 17.76 -3.37
C ARG A 130 4.10 17.73 -2.39
N MET A 131 3.66 16.55 -1.96
CA MET A 131 2.57 16.42 -1.01
C MET A 131 3.05 16.81 0.41
N PRO A 132 2.42 17.81 1.05
CA PRO A 132 2.81 18.21 2.40
C PRO A 132 2.67 17.06 3.40
N LEU A 133 3.66 16.88 4.26
CA LEU A 133 3.66 15.80 5.24
C LEU A 133 2.46 15.87 6.20
N GLU A 134 2.02 17.08 6.55
CA GLU A 134 0.81 17.29 7.36
C GLU A 134 -0.44 16.66 6.72
N GLN A 135 -0.57 16.73 5.39
CA GLN A 135 -1.69 16.10 4.69
C GLN A 135 -1.57 14.57 4.70
N VAL A 136 -0.36 14.03 4.46
CA VAL A 136 -0.11 12.58 4.54
C VAL A 136 -0.42 12.07 5.95
N PHE A 137 -0.03 12.81 6.98
CA PHE A 137 -0.32 12.50 8.38
C PHE A 137 -1.82 12.47 8.66
N LYS A 138 -2.57 13.53 8.30
CA LYS A 138 -4.03 13.58 8.47
C LYS A 138 -4.76 12.42 7.78
N LEU A 139 -4.32 12.04 6.59
CA LEU A 139 -4.89 10.89 5.88
C LEU A 139 -4.49 9.56 6.54
N SER A 140 -3.29 9.48 7.09
CA SER A 140 -2.82 8.34 7.88
C SER A 140 -3.68 8.15 9.13
N GLU A 141 -4.06 9.22 9.84
CA GLU A 141 -4.97 9.15 11.00
C GLU A 141 -6.34 8.55 10.64
N LEU A 142 -6.90 8.91 9.48
CA LEU A 142 -8.15 8.33 9.01
C LEU A 142 -8.02 6.82 8.78
N VAL A 143 -6.94 6.40 8.11
CA VAL A 143 -6.68 4.98 7.81
C VAL A 143 -6.43 4.19 9.10
N THR A 144 -5.56 4.69 10.00
CA THR A 144 -5.19 3.96 11.21
C THR A 144 -6.37 3.78 12.15
N ARG A 145 -7.24 4.78 12.29
CA ARG A 145 -8.49 4.66 13.07
C ARG A 145 -9.34 3.48 12.60
N VAL A 146 -9.61 3.40 11.29
CA VAL A 146 -10.45 2.32 10.72
C VAL A 146 -9.74 0.97 10.82
N VAL A 147 -8.42 0.92 10.60
CA VAL A 147 -7.63 -0.31 10.75
C VAL A 147 -7.70 -0.85 12.18
N LEU A 148 -7.60 0.03 13.19
CA LEU A 148 -7.68 -0.38 14.60
C LEU A 148 -9.08 -0.91 14.95
N GLU A 149 -10.14 -0.27 14.46
CA GLU A 149 -11.53 -0.70 14.68
C GLU A 149 -11.86 -2.03 13.98
N ARG A 150 -11.20 -2.34 12.86
CA ARG A 150 -11.53 -3.50 12.01
C ARG A 150 -10.40 -4.52 11.98
N ARG A 151 -10.50 -5.52 12.86
CA ARG A 151 -9.53 -6.65 12.92
C ARG A 151 -9.32 -7.36 11.57
N SER A 152 -10.35 -7.46 10.73
CA SER A 152 -10.25 -8.05 9.39
C SER A 152 -9.25 -7.34 8.48
N SER A 153 -8.94 -6.06 8.77
CA SER A 153 -8.05 -5.22 7.99
C SER A 153 -6.57 -5.35 8.37
N TRP A 154 -6.27 -5.97 9.52
CA TRP A 154 -4.90 -6.01 10.05
C TRP A 154 -3.94 -6.79 9.16
N LYS A 155 -4.39 -7.92 8.59
CA LYS A 155 -3.55 -8.72 7.68
C LYS A 155 -3.12 -7.89 6.48
N ILE A 156 -4.08 -7.19 5.85
CA ILE A 156 -3.83 -6.32 4.68
C ILE A 156 -2.88 -5.19 5.08
N PHE A 157 -3.14 -4.52 6.21
CA PHE A 157 -2.32 -3.41 6.69
C PHE A 157 -0.86 -3.82 6.90
N LEU A 158 -0.62 -4.95 7.57
CA LEU A 158 0.72 -5.45 7.90
C LEU A 158 1.47 -6.06 6.71
N SER A 159 0.77 -6.48 5.66
CA SER A 159 1.40 -7.08 4.48
C SER A 159 1.60 -6.10 3.32
N THR A 160 1.00 -4.90 3.39
CA THR A 160 1.09 -3.94 2.29
C THR A 160 2.49 -3.35 2.23
N ASP A 161 3.10 -3.38 1.05
CA ASP A 161 4.40 -2.75 0.82
C ASP A 161 4.23 -1.23 0.68
N LEU A 162 4.89 -0.50 1.57
CA LEU A 162 4.76 0.93 1.80
C LEU A 162 6.14 1.58 1.92
N SER A 163 6.30 2.78 1.37
CA SER A 163 7.52 3.58 1.49
C SER A 163 7.83 3.95 2.94
N SER A 164 9.10 4.27 3.24
CA SER A 164 9.50 4.74 4.57
C SER A 164 8.73 6.00 5.00
N ARG A 165 8.41 6.88 4.05
CA ARG A 165 7.58 8.08 4.26
C ARG A 165 6.16 7.76 4.68
N CYS A 166 5.49 6.83 3.99
CA CYS A 166 4.16 6.38 4.36
C CYS A 166 4.16 5.67 5.72
N ARG A 167 5.12 4.77 5.95
CA ARG A 167 5.25 4.03 7.22
C ARG A 167 5.53 4.96 8.39
N GLY A 168 6.38 5.98 8.22
CA GLY A 168 6.64 7.00 9.24
C GLY A 168 5.37 7.78 9.64
N ALA A 169 4.57 8.20 8.66
CA ALA A 169 3.30 8.89 8.91
C ALA A 169 2.27 7.99 9.61
N LEU A 170 2.17 6.72 9.22
CA LEU A 170 1.32 5.73 9.89
C LEU A 170 1.77 5.45 11.32
N ILE A 171 3.07 5.35 11.60
CA ILE A 171 3.60 5.20 12.97
C ILE A 171 3.24 6.42 13.81
N ALA A 172 3.42 7.63 13.29
CA ALA A 172 3.06 8.84 14.01
C ALA A 172 1.57 8.84 14.36
N ALA A 173 0.70 8.53 13.40
CA ALA A 173 -0.74 8.46 13.61
C ALA A 173 -1.16 7.34 14.59
N LEU A 174 -0.49 6.18 14.56
CA LEU A 174 -0.73 5.06 15.48
C LEU A 174 -0.26 5.34 16.90
N SER A 175 0.82 6.11 17.07
CA SER A 175 1.51 6.27 18.35
C SER A 175 0.60 6.84 19.45
N TRP A 176 -0.31 7.74 19.06
CA TRP A 176 -1.26 8.41 19.95
C TRP A 176 -2.58 7.65 20.15
N GLN A 177 -2.78 6.52 19.48
CA GLN A 177 -3.99 5.72 19.64
C GLN A 177 -3.94 4.94 20.96
N ASP A 178 -5.08 4.75 21.61
CA ASP A 178 -5.20 3.89 22.79
C ASP A 178 -5.73 2.51 22.36
N HIS A 179 -4.84 1.67 21.82
CA HIS A 179 -5.20 0.33 21.38
C HIS A 179 -4.06 -0.68 21.58
N PRO A 180 -4.31 -1.87 22.15
CA PRO A 180 -3.25 -2.82 22.52
C PRO A 180 -2.40 -3.33 21.35
N ILE A 181 -2.99 -3.41 20.14
CA ILE A 181 -2.26 -3.89 18.94
C ILE A 181 -1.27 -2.86 18.38
N LYS A 182 -1.37 -1.57 18.77
CA LYS A 182 -0.65 -0.48 18.10
C LYS A 182 0.87 -0.69 18.10
N LEU A 183 1.41 -1.23 19.20
CA LEU A 183 2.85 -1.50 19.34
C LEU A 183 3.33 -2.53 18.32
N GLN A 184 2.56 -3.60 18.12
CA GLN A 184 2.88 -4.62 17.13
C GLN A 184 2.85 -4.03 15.70
N MET A 185 1.87 -3.17 15.41
CA MET A 185 1.78 -2.47 14.12
C MET A 185 2.96 -1.52 13.91
N ILE A 186 3.32 -0.71 14.92
CA ILE A 186 4.48 0.19 14.86
C ILE A 186 5.77 -0.60 14.63
N THR A 187 5.98 -1.67 15.38
CA THR A 187 7.14 -2.56 15.21
C THR A 187 7.21 -3.14 13.79
N ASN A 188 6.09 -3.59 13.22
CA ASN A 188 6.07 -4.10 11.85
C ASN A 188 6.39 -3.01 10.82
N LEU A 189 5.81 -1.83 10.94
CA LEU A 189 6.09 -0.69 10.05
C LEU A 189 7.55 -0.25 10.11
N ALA A 190 8.18 -0.30 11.30
CA ALA A 190 9.58 0.06 11.51
C ALA A 190 10.60 -1.03 11.12
N SER A 191 10.14 -2.25 10.81
CA SER A 191 11.00 -3.43 10.60
C SER A 191 11.91 -3.37 9.37
N LYS A 192 11.67 -2.44 8.45
CA LYS A 192 12.55 -2.21 7.28
C LYS A 192 12.94 -0.75 7.25
N GLN A 193 14.18 -0.41 6.88
CA GLN A 193 14.60 1.00 6.76
C GLN A 193 14.28 1.79 8.03
N THR A 194 14.64 1.22 9.20
CA THR A 194 14.22 1.72 10.52
C THR A 194 14.62 3.17 10.72
N LYS A 195 15.81 3.56 10.23
CA LYS A 195 16.31 4.92 10.29
C LYS A 195 15.43 5.89 9.52
N GLU A 196 15.14 5.59 8.25
CA GLU A 196 14.34 6.45 7.38
C GLU A 196 12.90 6.57 7.90
N VAL A 197 12.33 5.46 8.37
CA VAL A 197 11.00 5.45 8.99
C VAL A 197 10.97 6.32 10.25
N TYR A 198 11.98 6.19 11.11
CA TYR A 198 12.13 7.00 12.31
C TYR A 198 12.23 8.49 12.00
N GLU A 199 13.16 8.86 11.12
CA GLU A 199 13.38 10.25 10.68
C GLU A 199 12.11 10.85 10.10
N MET A 200 11.36 10.08 9.29
CA MET A 200 10.07 10.51 8.77
C MET A 200 9.02 10.67 9.88
N ALA A 201 8.92 9.74 10.82
CA ALA A 201 7.92 9.78 11.88
C ALA A 201 8.05 11.00 12.80
N ILE A 202 9.28 11.39 13.17
CA ILE A 202 9.51 12.54 14.07
C ILE A 202 9.30 13.92 13.41
N THR A 203 9.18 13.95 12.09
CA THR A 203 8.86 15.18 11.34
C THR A 203 7.36 15.42 11.18
N CYS A 204 6.52 14.46 11.55
CA CYS A 204 5.08 14.60 11.55
C CYS A 204 4.61 15.58 12.67
N PRO A 205 3.42 16.20 12.50
CA PRO A 205 2.81 17.01 13.55
C PRO A 205 2.73 16.28 14.89
N ASP A 206 2.83 17.03 15.99
CA ASP A 206 2.76 16.55 17.39
C ASP A 206 3.84 15.52 17.81
N ARG A 207 4.80 15.21 16.92
CA ARG A 207 5.80 14.15 17.10
C ARG A 207 5.12 12.82 17.46
N ILE A 208 5.90 11.80 17.78
CA ILE A 208 5.37 10.48 18.13
C ILE A 208 5.34 10.29 19.65
N ALA A 209 4.45 9.44 20.15
CA ALA A 209 4.41 9.08 21.57
C ALA A 209 5.67 8.29 22.00
N SER A 210 6.05 8.38 23.28
CA SER A 210 7.23 7.72 23.88
C SER A 210 7.30 6.23 23.55
N GLU A 211 6.17 5.53 23.61
CA GLU A 211 6.07 4.11 23.28
C GLU A 211 6.54 3.76 21.86
N ALA A 212 6.35 4.66 20.89
CA ALA A 212 6.80 4.48 19.51
C ALA A 212 8.33 4.62 19.39
N TYR A 213 8.94 5.56 20.13
CA TYR A 213 10.40 5.64 20.22
C TYR A 213 10.99 4.32 20.77
N LEU A 214 10.42 3.78 21.86
CA LEU A 214 10.88 2.50 22.43
C LEU A 214 10.75 1.35 21.43
N ALA A 215 9.61 1.26 20.73
CA ALA A 215 9.38 0.21 19.74
C ALA A 215 10.41 0.25 18.60
N MET A 216 10.72 1.45 18.09
CA MET A 216 11.71 1.61 17.00
C MET A 216 13.15 1.40 17.49
N ALA A 217 13.51 1.87 18.68
CA ALA A 217 14.83 1.62 19.26
C ALA A 217 15.09 0.12 19.49
N ARG A 218 14.08 -0.64 19.92
CA ARG A 218 14.16 -2.10 20.01
C ARG A 218 14.42 -2.74 18.66
N ILE A 219 13.76 -2.26 17.60
CA ILE A 219 13.98 -2.80 16.25
C ILE A 219 15.36 -2.46 15.73
N ALA A 220 15.85 -1.23 15.93
CA ALA A 220 17.23 -0.87 15.60
C ALA A 220 18.25 -1.77 16.33
N THR A 221 18.00 -2.06 17.61
CA THR A 221 18.83 -2.98 18.42
C THR A 221 18.81 -4.40 17.85
N VAL A 222 17.63 -4.93 17.51
CA VAL A 222 17.48 -6.27 16.89
C VAL A 222 18.21 -6.37 15.55
N HIS A 223 18.26 -5.28 14.78
CA HIS A 223 19.04 -5.20 13.54
C HIS A 223 20.54 -4.94 13.76
N GLY A 224 21.00 -4.77 15.00
CA GLY A 224 22.40 -4.52 15.33
C GLY A 224 22.85 -3.07 15.16
N ASP A 225 21.94 -2.13 14.88
CA ASP A 225 22.24 -0.70 14.76
C ASP A 225 22.10 0.00 16.13
N ILE A 226 23.05 -0.30 17.02
CA ILE A 226 23.11 0.27 18.37
C ILE A 226 23.22 1.80 18.35
N PRO A 227 24.03 2.45 17.48
CA PRO A 227 24.08 3.91 17.41
C PRO A 227 22.72 4.53 17.11
N LEU A 228 21.95 3.98 16.16
CA LEU A 228 20.60 4.44 15.87
C LEU A 228 19.65 4.21 17.05
N ALA A 229 19.71 3.05 17.69
CA ALA A 229 18.86 2.75 18.85
C ALA A 229 19.06 3.80 19.97
N LEU A 230 20.32 4.11 20.29
CA LEU A 230 20.66 5.14 21.28
C LEU A 230 20.19 6.54 20.85
N GLN A 231 20.31 6.88 19.56
CA GLN A 231 19.80 8.14 19.03
C GLN A 231 18.28 8.26 19.20
N ILE A 232 17.53 7.20 18.88
CA ILE A 232 16.06 7.16 19.02
C ILE A 232 15.67 7.32 20.50
N LEU A 233 16.32 6.60 21.42
CA LEU A 233 16.08 6.72 22.86
C LEU A 233 16.40 8.13 23.36
N ALA A 234 17.53 8.71 22.96
CA ALA A 234 17.89 10.07 23.35
C ALA A 234 16.84 11.10 22.89
N SER A 235 16.31 10.96 21.67
CA SER A 235 15.23 11.83 21.18
C SER A 235 13.92 11.63 21.94
N GLY A 236 13.56 10.40 22.30
CA GLY A 236 12.39 10.13 23.14
C GLY A 236 12.50 10.71 24.55
N LEU A 237 13.69 10.61 25.18
CA LEU A 237 13.97 11.19 26.50
C LEU A 237 13.83 12.72 26.53
N GLN A 238 14.17 13.39 25.43
CA GLN A 238 13.98 14.84 25.31
C GLN A 238 12.50 15.25 25.28
N GLN A 239 11.61 14.34 24.87
CA GLN A 239 10.17 14.60 24.74
C GLN A 239 9.38 14.15 25.96
N ASP A 240 9.78 13.05 26.58
CA ASP A 240 9.14 12.49 27.77
C ASP A 240 10.20 12.04 28.78
N SER A 241 10.25 12.75 29.91
CA SER A 241 11.16 12.46 31.01
C SER A 241 10.58 11.45 32.01
N SER A 242 9.52 10.72 31.64
CA SER A 242 8.92 9.72 32.51
C SER A 242 9.95 8.66 32.96
N PRO A 243 9.91 8.22 34.23
CA PRO A 243 10.87 7.24 34.77
C PRO A 243 10.86 5.90 34.03
N ASN A 244 9.75 5.57 33.38
CA ASN A 244 9.61 4.34 32.60
C ASN A 244 10.42 4.38 31.30
N PHE A 245 10.50 5.54 30.65
CA PHE A 245 11.30 5.71 29.45
C PHE A 245 12.80 5.75 29.78
N ALA A 246 13.18 6.40 30.89
CA ALA A 246 14.57 6.47 31.36
C ALA A 246 15.20 5.13 31.78
N ARG A 247 14.41 4.07 31.94
CA ARG A 247 14.89 2.72 32.28
C ARG A 247 15.08 1.79 31.08
N ALA A 248 14.56 2.17 29.90
CA ALA A 248 14.55 1.36 28.70
C ALA A 248 15.86 1.49 27.91
#